data_AF-A0A3A8YLV7-F1
#
_entry.id   AF-A0A3A8YLV7-F1
#
_cell.length_a   1.000
_cell.length_b   1.000
_cell.length_c   1.000
_cell.angle_alpha   90.00
_cell.angle_beta   90.00
_cell.angle_gamma   90.00
#
_symmetry.space_group_name_H-M   'P 1'
#
loop_
_entity.id
_entity.type
_entity.pdbx_description
1 polymer ?
#
loop_
_entity_poly.entity_id
_entity_poly.type
_entity_poly.pdbx_seq_one_letter_code
_entity_poly.pdbx_strand_id
1 'polypeptide(L)'
;MGKFLLTEELLLQYQKHLYEEERATATIKKYICDLKKLKDYASGREITKELMVRYKEELRKKYKVTSINSFLVAANRFFEYAGWYGLRIKTYRIQKEIFVPENRNLSKAEYKRLVRLALRKGKKRLAMMLQTICATGIRISELASFTAESVKITLFPAPAREGSGRARSKSLGQGCLSGGTPFSKGVPRVD
;
A
#
# COMPACT_ATOMS: atom_id res chain seq x y z
N MET A 1 7.06 35.43 -20.99
CA MET A 1 7.28 34.44 -19.90
C MET A 1 5.92 33.85 -19.56
N GLY A 2 5.76 32.53 -19.65
CA GLY A 2 4.47 31.87 -19.36
C GLY A 2 4.20 31.83 -17.87
N LYS A 3 2.96 32.09 -17.46
CA LYS A 3 2.54 32.02 -16.05
C LYS A 3 2.32 30.57 -15.65
N PHE A 4 3.02 30.08 -14.63
CA PHE A 4 2.86 28.71 -14.11
C PHE A 4 1.73 28.64 -13.07
N LEU A 5 0.47 28.58 -13.51
CA LEU A 5 -0.69 28.55 -12.64
C LEU A 5 -1.26 27.14 -12.50
N LEU A 6 -1.41 26.68 -11.25
CA LEU A 6 -2.00 25.38 -10.94
C LEU A 6 -3.53 25.51 -10.83
N THR A 7 -4.24 25.28 -11.93
CA THR A 7 -5.71 25.38 -11.99
C THR A 7 -6.41 24.03 -11.78
N GLU A 8 -7.73 24.03 -11.56
CA GLU A 8 -8.48 22.76 -11.44
C GLU A 8 -8.51 22.01 -12.78
N GLU A 9 -8.58 22.74 -13.90
CA GLU A 9 -8.59 22.18 -15.25
C GLU A 9 -7.29 21.43 -15.53
N LEU A 10 -6.12 21.98 -15.15
CA LEU A 10 -4.84 21.27 -15.27
C LEU A 10 -4.81 20.00 -14.42
N LEU A 11 -5.39 20.01 -13.22
CA LEU A 11 -5.45 18.82 -12.37
C LEU A 11 -6.35 17.74 -12.97
N LEU A 12 -7.47 18.12 -13.58
CA LEU A 12 -8.36 17.18 -14.28
C LEU A 12 -7.69 16.58 -15.51
N GLN A 13 -6.99 17.39 -16.31
CA GLN A 13 -6.19 16.92 -17.44
C GLN A 13 -5.09 15.97 -16.99
N TYR A 14 -4.37 16.31 -15.92
CA TYR A 14 -3.35 15.44 -15.35
C TYR A 14 -3.94 14.13 -14.80
N GLN A 15 -5.11 14.17 -14.16
CA GLN A 15 -5.81 12.98 -13.69
C GLN A 15 -6.14 12.03 -14.85
N LYS A 16 -6.64 12.57 -15.96
CA LYS A 16 -6.93 11.79 -17.18
C LYS A 16 -5.65 11.20 -17.76
N HIS A 17 -4.59 12.00 -17.86
CA HIS A 17 -3.29 11.53 -18.33
C HIS A 17 -2.75 10.37 -17.48
N LEU A 18 -2.82 10.45 -16.15
CA LEU A 18 -2.39 9.35 -15.28
C LEU A 18 -3.21 8.07 -15.48
N TYR A 19 -4.49 8.20 -15.83
CA TYR A 19 -5.33 7.04 -16.17
C TYR A 19 -4.92 6.42 -17.51
N GLU A 20 -4.62 7.25 -18.52
CA GLU A 20 -4.11 6.81 -19.82
C GLU A 20 -2.70 6.17 -19.72
N GLU A 21 -1.88 6.59 -18.74
CA GLU A 21 -0.62 5.92 -18.36
C GLU A 21 -0.83 4.62 -17.54
N GLU A 22 -2.06 4.14 -17.39
CA GLU A 22 -2.40 2.91 -16.65
C GLU A 22 -1.95 2.94 -15.18
N ARG A 23 -1.89 4.12 -14.55
CA ARG A 23 -1.53 4.23 -13.14
C ARG A 23 -2.62 3.64 -12.26
N ALA A 24 -2.20 2.96 -11.20
CA ALA A 24 -3.13 2.45 -10.20
C ALA A 24 -4.02 3.57 -9.63
N THR A 25 -5.32 3.29 -9.49
CA THR A 25 -6.32 4.27 -9.01
C THR A 25 -5.95 4.90 -7.66
N ALA A 26 -5.33 4.13 -6.76
CA ALA A 26 -4.81 4.62 -5.48
C ALA A 26 -3.70 5.68 -5.65
N THR A 27 -2.80 5.49 -6.62
CA THR A 27 -1.73 6.43 -6.94
C THR A 27 -2.31 7.72 -7.55
N ILE A 28 -3.27 7.59 -8.47
CA ILE A 28 -3.96 8.74 -9.08
C ILE A 28 -4.62 9.59 -8.00
N LYS A 29 -5.48 8.98 -7.16
CA LYS A 29 -6.19 9.68 -6.08
C LYS A 29 -5.22 10.39 -5.15
N LYS A 30 -4.12 9.72 -4.81
CA LYS A 30 -3.07 10.27 -3.95
C LYS A 30 -2.42 11.50 -4.57
N TYR A 31 -1.99 11.42 -5.83
CA TYR A 31 -1.33 12.55 -6.51
C TYR A 31 -2.26 13.75 -6.64
N ILE A 32 -3.52 13.54 -7.05
CA ILE A 32 -4.49 14.64 -7.16
C ILE A 32 -4.77 15.26 -5.79
N CYS A 33 -4.92 14.47 -4.73
CA CYS A 33 -5.10 14.99 -3.38
C CYS A 33 -3.89 15.82 -2.90
N ASP A 34 -2.68 15.32 -3.14
CA ASP A 34 -1.44 16.00 -2.77
C ASP A 34 -1.26 17.31 -3.56
N LEU A 35 -1.62 17.34 -4.85
CA LEU A 35 -1.58 18.53 -5.70
C LEU A 35 -2.65 19.56 -5.35
N LYS A 36 -3.85 19.14 -4.93
CA LYS A 36 -4.88 20.05 -4.43
C LYS A 36 -4.39 20.85 -3.21
N LYS A 37 -3.66 20.20 -2.29
CA LYS A 37 -3.03 20.90 -1.16
C LYS A 37 -1.99 21.93 -1.60
N LEU A 38 -1.22 21.63 -2.66
CA LEU A 38 -0.29 22.61 -3.23
C LEU A 38 -1.05 23.78 -3.88
N LYS A 39 -2.12 23.51 -4.62
CA LYS A 39 -2.98 24.53 -5.22
C LYS A 39 -3.58 25.44 -4.14
N ASP A 40 -4.11 24.85 -3.07
CA ASP A 40 -4.70 25.59 -1.95
C ASP A 40 -3.64 26.47 -1.27
N TYR A 41 -2.43 25.94 -1.05
CA TYR A 41 -1.30 26.70 -0.53
C TYR A 41 -0.86 27.84 -1.46
N ALA A 42 -0.85 27.60 -2.77
CA ALA A 42 -0.54 28.63 -3.75
C ALA A 42 -1.61 29.74 -3.76
N SER A 43 -2.87 29.40 -3.48
CA SER A 43 -3.98 30.35 -3.38
C SER A 43 -4.10 31.24 -4.62
N GLY A 44 -3.98 30.63 -5.81
CA GLY A 44 -4.03 31.33 -7.10
C GLY A 44 -2.74 32.05 -7.50
N ARG A 45 -1.70 32.04 -6.66
CA ARG A 45 -0.37 32.57 -7.02
C ARG A 45 0.34 31.67 -8.02
N GLU A 46 1.23 32.28 -8.78
CA GLU A 46 2.13 31.57 -9.68
C GLU A 46 3.05 30.61 -8.91
N ILE A 47 3.20 29.39 -9.42
CA ILE A 47 4.15 28.43 -8.88
C ILE A 47 5.55 28.84 -9.31
N THR A 48 6.28 29.48 -8.39
CA THR A 48 7.70 29.78 -8.56
C THR A 48 8.56 28.83 -7.74
N LYS A 49 9.88 28.86 -7.98
CA LYS A 49 10.82 28.07 -7.21
C LYS A 49 10.78 28.44 -5.72
N GLU A 50 10.68 29.73 -5.43
CA GLU A 50 10.60 30.31 -4.09
C GLU A 50 9.30 29.90 -3.39
N LEU A 51 8.18 29.83 -4.12
CA LEU A 51 6.92 29.31 -3.58
C LEU A 51 7.08 27.84 -3.18
N MET A 52 7.71 27.02 -4.01
CA MET A 52 7.93 25.60 -3.70
C MET A 52 8.87 25.38 -2.51
N VAL A 53 9.91 26.22 -2.35
CA VAL A 53 10.79 26.19 -1.17
C VAL A 53 9.99 26.49 0.09
N ARG A 54 9.20 27.57 0.09
CA ARG A 54 8.34 27.92 1.23
C ARG A 54 7.29 26.86 1.51
N TYR A 55 6.70 26.27 0.47
CA TYR A 55 5.76 25.15 0.63
C TYR A 55 6.42 23.96 1.34
N LYS A 56 7.65 23.61 0.95
CA LYS A 56 8.42 22.52 1.58
C LYS A 56 8.73 22.79 3.07
N GLU A 57 8.98 24.04 3.43
CA GLU A 57 9.19 24.46 4.83
C GLU A 57 7.89 24.40 5.64
N GLU A 58 6.77 24.86 5.07
CA GLU A 58 5.46 24.79 5.70
C GLU A 58 5.01 23.34 5.94
N LEU A 59 5.27 22.44 4.98
CA LEU A 59 5.00 21.02 5.16
C LEU A 59 5.80 20.41 6.33
N ARG A 60 7.01 20.92 6.60
CA ARG A 60 7.87 20.43 7.69
C ARG A 60 7.28 20.70 9.08
N LYS A 61 6.46 21.76 9.22
CA LYS A 61 5.80 22.10 10.48
C LYS A 61 4.67 21.13 10.84
N LYS A 62 4.08 20.45 9.85
CA LYS A 62 2.83 19.68 10.01
C LYS A 62 2.95 18.18 9.71
N TYR A 63 3.97 17.76 8.95
CA TYR A 63 4.05 16.41 8.41
C TYR A 63 5.39 15.72 8.69
N LYS A 64 5.35 14.39 8.75
CA LYS A 64 6.56 13.54 8.79
C LYS A 64 7.29 13.61 7.44
N VAL A 65 8.62 13.49 7.47
CA VAL A 65 9.49 13.58 6.28
C VAL A 65 9.05 12.65 5.13
N THR A 66 8.56 11.45 5.45
CA THR A 66 8.03 10.49 4.45
C THR A 66 6.80 11.03 3.72
N SER A 67 5.88 11.67 4.44
CA SER A 67 4.71 12.34 3.87
C SER A 67 5.13 13.55 3.05
N ILE A 68 6.08 14.35 3.54
CA ILE A 68 6.62 15.49 2.78
C ILE A 68 7.18 15.04 1.44
N ASN A 69 8.00 13.99 1.45
CA ASN A 69 8.54 13.42 0.21
C ASN A 69 7.45 12.96 -0.75
N SER A 70 6.34 12.40 -0.24
CA SER A 70 5.18 12.05 -1.08
C SER A 70 4.58 13.27 -1.76
N PHE A 71 4.30 14.35 -1.02
CA PHE A 71 3.78 15.60 -1.59
C PHE A 71 4.71 16.15 -2.67
N LEU A 72 6.00 16.18 -2.40
CA LEU A 72 7.01 16.70 -3.32
C LEU A 72 7.17 15.81 -4.57
N VAL A 73 7.04 14.48 -4.43
CA VAL A 73 7.04 13.56 -5.58
C VAL A 73 5.82 13.81 -6.47
N ALA A 74 4.62 13.96 -5.90
CA ALA A 74 3.43 14.28 -6.68
C ALA A 74 3.59 15.61 -7.44
N ALA A 75 4.09 16.65 -6.77
CA ALA A 75 4.37 17.95 -7.40
C ALA A 75 5.41 17.85 -8.52
N ASN A 76 6.54 17.17 -8.29
CA ASN A 76 7.59 17.02 -9.30
C ASN A 76 7.10 16.23 -10.54
N ARG A 77 6.28 15.19 -10.34
CA ARG A 77 5.69 14.42 -11.46
C ARG A 77 4.71 15.25 -12.26
N PHE A 78 3.92 16.09 -11.60
CA PHE A 78 3.07 17.04 -12.30
C PHE A 78 3.89 18.07 -13.08
N PHE A 79 4.98 18.60 -12.52
CA PHE A 79 5.85 19.54 -13.24
C PHE A 79 6.52 18.92 -14.45
N GLU A 80 6.89 17.64 -14.40
CA GLU A 80 7.37 16.90 -15.57
C GLU A 80 6.29 16.84 -16.66
N TYR A 81 5.07 16.47 -16.29
CA TYR A 81 3.91 16.44 -17.21
C TYR A 81 3.61 17.83 -17.83
N ALA A 82 3.59 18.89 -17.02
CA ALA A 82 3.27 20.23 -17.46
C ALA A 82 4.44 20.94 -18.21
N GLY A 83 5.61 20.30 -18.30
CA GLY A 83 6.82 20.89 -18.89
C GLY A 83 7.52 21.93 -18.01
N TRP A 84 7.18 22.03 -16.72
CA TRP A 84 7.70 23.01 -15.77
C TRP A 84 8.97 22.55 -15.06
N TYR A 85 9.94 22.02 -15.82
CA TYR A 85 11.11 21.32 -15.29
C TYR A 85 11.95 22.16 -14.29
N GLY A 86 12.00 23.49 -14.46
CA GLY A 86 12.70 24.41 -13.56
C GLY A 86 12.13 24.47 -12.13
N LEU A 87 10.86 24.10 -11.94
CA LEU A 87 10.16 24.19 -10.65
C LEU A 87 10.37 22.96 -9.76
N ARG A 88 10.99 21.89 -10.28
CA ARG A 88 11.24 20.64 -9.52
C ARG A 88 12.02 20.90 -8.25
N ILE A 89 11.57 20.35 -7.13
CA ILE A 89 12.21 20.54 -5.82
C ILE A 89 12.80 19.24 -5.29
N LYS A 90 13.97 19.33 -4.66
CA LYS A 90 14.63 18.16 -4.06
C LYS A 90 13.81 17.64 -2.88
N THR A 91 13.58 16.34 -2.84
CA THR A 91 13.03 15.65 -1.67
C THR A 91 14.05 15.60 -0.54
N TYR A 92 13.61 15.30 0.68
CA TYR A 92 14.53 15.01 1.77
C TYR A 92 15.16 13.63 1.56
N ARG A 93 16.48 13.53 1.71
CA ARG A 93 17.17 12.24 1.69
C ARG A 93 16.87 11.52 3.00
N ILE A 94 16.14 10.42 2.91
CA ILE A 94 15.88 9.53 4.05
C ILE A 94 16.82 8.33 3.87
N GLN A 95 17.75 8.14 4.81
CA GLN A 95 18.45 6.86 4.92
C GLN A 95 17.45 5.86 5.48
N LYS A 96 17.09 4.84 4.69
CA LYS A 96 16.27 3.75 5.21
C LYS A 96 17.18 2.86 6.04
N GLU A 97 16.82 2.65 7.30
CA GLU A 97 17.38 1.53 8.06
C GLU A 97 17.11 0.25 7.27
N ILE A 98 18.19 -0.46 6.94
CA ILE A 98 18.14 -1.66 6.08
C ILE A 98 17.35 -2.78 6.78
N PHE A 99 17.33 -2.75 8.11
CA PHE A 99 16.65 -3.71 8.96
C PHE A 99 15.65 -3.01 9.86
N VAL A 100 14.42 -3.55 9.89
CA VAL A 100 13.47 -3.21 10.94
C VAL A 100 13.99 -3.85 12.23
N PRO A 101 14.13 -3.11 13.34
CA PRO A 101 14.63 -3.69 14.59
C PRO A 101 13.72 -4.83 15.05
N GLU A 102 14.33 -5.92 15.54
CA GLU A 102 13.61 -7.17 15.86
C GLU A 102 12.50 -6.98 16.90
N ASN A 103 12.62 -5.99 17.77
CA ASN A 103 11.59 -5.63 18.75
C ASN A 103 10.28 -5.12 18.14
N ARG A 104 10.25 -4.81 16.84
CA ARG A 104 9.02 -4.49 16.10
C ARG A 104 8.42 -5.71 15.39
N ASN A 105 9.10 -6.84 15.41
CA ASN A 105 8.57 -8.09 14.87
C ASN A 105 7.67 -8.77 15.90
N LEU A 106 6.57 -9.35 15.42
CA LEU A 106 5.66 -10.11 16.26
C LEU A 106 6.29 -11.46 16.61
N SER A 107 6.50 -11.75 17.89
CA SER A 107 6.99 -13.06 18.31
C SER A 107 5.93 -14.15 18.08
N LYS A 108 6.39 -15.41 18.00
CA LYS A 108 5.49 -16.57 17.89
C LYS A 108 4.50 -16.65 19.06
N ALA A 109 4.92 -16.25 20.26
CA ALA A 109 4.08 -16.26 21.46
C ALA A 109 2.98 -15.18 21.39
N GLU A 110 3.34 -13.96 20.99
CA GLU A 110 2.40 -12.85 20.82
C GLU A 110 1.39 -13.13 19.71
N TYR A 111 1.84 -13.67 18.59
CA TYR A 111 0.96 -14.14 17.52
C TYR A 111 -0.07 -15.16 18.02
N LYS A 112 0.38 -16.22 18.71
CA LYS A 112 -0.52 -17.24 19.28
C LYS A 112 -1.50 -16.63 20.29
N ARG A 113 -1.08 -15.61 21.05
CA ARG A 113 -1.95 -14.89 22.00
C ARG A 113 -3.02 -14.07 21.25
N LEU A 114 -2.63 -13.35 20.20
CA LEU A 114 -3.54 -12.55 19.37
C LEU A 114 -4.63 -13.41 18.71
N VAL A 115 -4.25 -14.53 18.11
CA VAL A 115 -5.20 -15.46 17.47
C VAL A 115 -6.19 -16.03 18.50
N ARG A 116 -5.69 -16.51 19.65
CA ARG A 116 -6.56 -17.03 20.72
C ARG A 116 -7.52 -15.98 21.26
N LEU A 117 -7.04 -14.75 21.46
CA LEU A 117 -7.88 -13.65 21.92
C LEU A 117 -8.97 -13.30 20.91
N ALA A 118 -8.65 -13.26 19.62
CA ALA A 118 -9.63 -13.01 18.56
C ALA A 118 -10.72 -14.09 18.54
N LEU A 119 -10.35 -15.37 18.67
CA LEU A 119 -11.30 -16.49 18.74
C LEU A 119 -12.20 -16.40 19.99
N ARG A 120 -11.62 -16.17 21.17
CA ARG A 120 -12.38 -16.02 22.44
C ARG A 120 -13.37 -14.86 22.40
N LYS A 121 -13.04 -13.77 21.70
CA LYS A 121 -13.93 -12.62 21.48
C LYS A 121 -14.93 -12.81 20.33
N GLY A 122 -15.07 -14.03 19.79
CA GLY A 122 -15.98 -14.33 18.68
C GLY A 122 -15.57 -13.75 17.32
N LYS A 123 -14.39 -13.11 17.21
CA LYS A 123 -13.88 -12.48 15.98
C LYS A 123 -13.24 -13.52 15.05
N LYS A 124 -14.00 -14.54 14.66
CA LYS A 124 -13.53 -15.68 13.84
C LYS A 124 -12.88 -15.24 12.53
N ARG A 125 -13.48 -14.28 11.81
CA ARG A 125 -12.92 -13.73 10.56
C ARG A 125 -11.53 -13.12 10.77
N LEU A 126 -11.33 -12.34 11.84
CA LEU A 126 -10.04 -11.76 12.18
C LEU A 126 -8.98 -12.83 12.49
N ALA A 127 -9.36 -13.86 13.25
CA ALA A 127 -8.47 -14.98 13.56
C ALA A 127 -8.02 -15.71 12.29
N MET A 128 -8.93 -15.95 11.34
CA MET A 128 -8.60 -16.55 10.04
C MET A 128 -7.68 -15.65 9.21
N MET A 129 -7.96 -14.34 9.13
CA MET A 129 -7.10 -13.40 8.39
C MET A 129 -5.66 -13.40 8.94
N LEU A 130 -5.48 -13.37 10.27
CA LEU A 130 -4.17 -13.46 10.91
C LEU A 130 -3.44 -14.76 10.55
N GLN A 131 -4.15 -15.89 10.60
CA GLN A 131 -3.59 -17.20 10.28
C GLN A 131 -3.19 -17.31 8.81
N THR A 132 -4.03 -16.82 7.89
CA THR A 132 -3.73 -16.81 6.45
C THR A 132 -2.50 -15.98 6.14
N ILE A 133 -2.41 -14.76 6.69
CA ILE A 133 -1.24 -13.89 6.49
C ILE A 133 0.03 -14.56 7.02
N CYS A 134 -0.01 -15.13 8.22
CA CYS A 134 1.16 -15.78 8.81
C CYS A 134 1.56 -17.09 8.10
N ALA A 135 0.60 -17.89 7.62
CA ALA A 135 0.89 -19.16 6.96
C ALA A 135 1.41 -18.99 5.52
N THR A 136 0.94 -17.95 4.82
CA THR A 136 1.26 -17.72 3.38
C THR A 136 2.29 -16.62 3.15
N GLY A 137 2.56 -15.79 4.16
CA GLY A 137 3.43 -14.62 4.06
C GLY A 137 2.98 -13.63 2.99
N ILE A 138 1.66 -13.53 2.75
CA ILE A 138 1.09 -12.52 1.85
C ILE A 138 1.01 -11.17 2.53
N ARG A 139 1.01 -10.09 1.75
CA ARG A 139 0.73 -8.75 2.30
C ARG A 139 -0.76 -8.60 2.58
N ILE A 140 -1.12 -7.69 3.50
CA ILE A 140 -2.53 -7.41 3.82
C ILE A 140 -3.35 -6.97 2.60
N SER A 141 -2.73 -6.27 1.64
CA SER A 141 -3.37 -5.86 0.39
C SER A 141 -3.70 -7.02 -0.55
N GLU A 142 -2.98 -8.14 -0.43
CA GLU A 142 -3.17 -9.35 -1.24
C GLU A 142 -4.26 -10.25 -0.63
N LEU A 143 -4.65 -10.02 0.63
CA LEU A 143 -5.68 -10.81 1.30
C LEU A 143 -7.06 -10.67 0.62
N ALA A 144 -7.35 -9.51 0.03
CA ALA A 144 -8.62 -9.25 -0.65
C ALA A 144 -8.81 -10.10 -1.92
N SER A 145 -7.72 -10.53 -2.56
CA SER A 145 -7.74 -11.42 -3.72
C SER A 145 -7.71 -12.91 -3.36
N PHE A 146 -7.70 -13.26 -2.07
CA PHE A 146 -7.59 -14.64 -1.61
C PHE A 146 -8.97 -15.32 -1.62
N THR A 147 -9.23 -16.18 -2.61
CA THR A 147 -10.50 -16.91 -2.75
C THR A 147 -10.36 -18.38 -2.37
N ALA A 148 -11.47 -19.06 -2.07
CA ALA A 148 -11.48 -20.50 -1.74
C ALA A 148 -10.90 -21.37 -2.88
N GLU A 149 -11.01 -20.92 -4.12
CA GLU A 149 -10.44 -21.57 -5.31
C GLU A 149 -8.91 -21.47 -5.34
N SER A 150 -8.34 -20.33 -4.94
CA SER A 150 -6.89 -20.13 -4.87
C SER A 150 -6.21 -21.06 -3.86
N VAL A 151 -6.95 -21.52 -2.84
CA VAL A 151 -6.45 -22.41 -1.78
C VAL A 151 -6.36 -23.86 -2.25
N LYS A 152 -7.18 -24.30 -3.22
CA LYS A 152 -7.12 -25.68 -3.73
C LYS A 152 -5.85 -25.98 -4.52
N ILE A 153 -5.28 -24.97 -5.19
CA ILE A 153 -4.11 -25.13 -6.07
C ILE A 153 -2.81 -25.30 -5.28
N THR A 154 -2.73 -24.84 -4.03
CA THR A 154 -1.51 -24.95 -3.20
C THR A 154 -1.36 -26.32 -2.52
N LEU A 155 -2.34 -27.22 -2.63
CA LEU A 155 -2.36 -28.54 -1.99
C LEU A 155 -2.08 -29.71 -2.95
N PHE A 156 -1.95 -29.47 -4.26
CA PHE A 156 -1.48 -30.47 -5.22
C PHE A 156 -0.16 -30.00 -5.84
N PRO A 157 0.95 -30.75 -5.68
CA PRO A 157 2.17 -30.43 -6.42
C PRO A 157 1.88 -30.63 -7.92
N ALA A 158 1.80 -29.52 -8.66
CA ALA A 158 1.81 -29.58 -10.12
C ALA A 158 3.19 -30.10 -10.58
N PRO A 159 3.26 -31.00 -11.59
CA PRO A 159 4.53 -31.40 -12.16
C PRO A 159 5.23 -30.19 -12.78
N ALA A 160 6.54 -30.08 -12.53
CA ALA A 160 7.38 -28.99 -13.01
C ALA A 160 7.26 -28.84 -14.53
N ARG A 161 6.98 -27.61 -14.99
CA ARG A 161 7.18 -27.21 -16.39
C ARG A 161 8.32 -26.21 -16.45
N GLU A 162 9.34 -26.54 -17.23
CA GLU A 162 10.42 -25.64 -17.62
C GLU A 162 9.87 -24.53 -18.53
N GLY A 163 10.26 -23.27 -18.29
CA GLY A 163 9.91 -22.15 -19.16
C GLY A 163 9.75 -20.81 -18.44
N SER A 164 10.72 -19.92 -18.65
CA SER A 164 10.88 -18.53 -18.18
C SER A 164 9.61 -17.71 -17.87
N GLY A 165 9.35 -17.49 -16.58
CA GLY A 165 8.41 -16.50 -16.05
C GLY A 165 8.35 -16.61 -14.54
N ARG A 166 8.79 -15.59 -13.79
CA ARG A 166 9.06 -15.70 -12.33
C ARG A 166 7.77 -15.70 -11.49
N ALA A 167 6.96 -16.75 -11.59
CA ALA A 167 5.91 -17.06 -10.63
C ALA A 167 6.55 -17.72 -9.40
N ARG A 168 6.49 -17.05 -8.24
CA ARG A 168 6.89 -17.66 -6.96
C ARG A 168 5.75 -18.57 -6.47
N SER A 169 5.87 -19.87 -6.71
CA SER A 169 5.11 -20.87 -5.94
C SER A 169 5.56 -20.79 -4.48
N LYS A 170 4.60 -20.64 -3.56
CA LYS A 170 4.85 -20.68 -2.11
C LYS A 170 4.28 -21.99 -1.58
N SER A 171 5.15 -22.90 -1.15
CA SER A 171 4.74 -24.13 -0.48
C SER A 171 4.27 -23.81 0.95
N LEU A 172 3.19 -24.49 1.37
CA LEU A 172 2.68 -24.43 2.73
C LEU A 172 3.61 -25.23 3.65
N GLY A 173 4.13 -24.62 4.71
CA GLY A 173 4.79 -25.34 5.78
C GLY A 173 3.78 -26.20 6.55
N GLN A 174 3.99 -27.52 6.58
CA GLN A 174 3.07 -28.52 7.17
C GLN A 174 2.82 -28.39 8.69
N GLY A 175 3.47 -27.45 9.39
CA GLY A 175 3.46 -27.39 10.86
C GLY A 175 2.23 -26.74 11.53
N CYS A 176 1.20 -26.32 10.80
CA CYS A 176 0.07 -25.58 11.37
C CYS A 176 -1.32 -26.24 11.19
N LEU A 177 -1.40 -27.39 10.52
CA LEU A 177 -2.68 -28.05 10.20
C LEU A 177 -3.04 -29.24 11.12
N SER A 178 -2.21 -29.55 12.12
CA SER A 178 -2.51 -30.60 13.12
C SER A 178 -3.47 -30.11 14.21
N GLY A 179 -4.67 -29.71 13.81
CA GLY A 179 -5.75 -29.31 14.71
C GLY A 179 -7.13 -29.23 14.07
N GLY A 180 -7.29 -29.74 12.84
CA GLY A 180 -8.60 -29.84 12.18
C GLY A 180 -9.30 -31.13 12.60
N THR A 181 -10.35 -31.03 13.40
CA THR A 181 -11.40 -32.05 13.42
C THR A 181 -12.00 -32.17 12.01
N PRO A 182 -12.29 -33.39 11.52
CA PRO A 182 -12.86 -33.57 10.19
C PRO A 182 -14.25 -32.95 10.13
N PHE A 183 -14.52 -32.28 9.02
CA PHE A 183 -15.84 -31.83 8.63
C PHE A 183 -16.68 -33.06 8.24
N SER A 184 -17.21 -33.80 9.23
CA SER A 184 -18.27 -34.78 9.00
C SER A 184 -19.06 -35.08 10.27
N LYS A 185 -20.39 -35.10 10.08
CA LYS A 185 -21.47 -35.57 10.97
C LYS A 185 -22.11 -34.56 11.93
N GLY A 186 -23.39 -34.34 11.66
CA GLY A 186 -24.43 -34.20 12.70
C GLY A 186 -24.64 -32.79 13.24
N VAL A 187 -25.73 -32.16 12.81
CA VAL A 187 -26.41 -31.13 13.62
C VAL A 187 -27.14 -31.86 14.75
N PRO A 188 -26.89 -31.56 16.04
CA PRO A 188 -27.87 -31.81 17.08
C PRO A 188 -28.63 -30.52 17.38
N ARG A 189 -29.95 -30.66 17.53
CA ARG A 189 -30.87 -29.61 17.96
C ARG A 189 -30.48 -29.10 19.34
N VAL A 190 -30.77 -27.82 19.52
CA VAL A 190 -30.69 -27.06 20.76
C VAL A 190 -31.94 -27.38 21.58
N ASP A 191 -31.76 -27.72 22.86
CA ASP A 191 -32.72 -27.36 23.90
C ASP A 191 -32.24 -26.05 24.54
#